data_AF-A0A7Y0SJX6-F1
#
_entry.id   AF-A0A7Y0SJX6-F1
#
_cell.length_a   1.000
_cell.length_b   1.000
_cell.length_c   1.000
_cell.angle_alpha   90.00
_cell.angle_beta   90.00
_cell.angle_gamma   90.00
#
_symmetry.space_group_name_H-M   'P 1'
#
loop_
_entity.id
_entity.type
_entity.pdbx_description
1 polymer ?
#
loop_
_entity_poly.entity_id
_entity_poly.type
_entity_poly.pdbx_seq_one_letter_code
_entity_poly.pdbx_strand_id
1 'polypeptide(L)' 'LPLTVFGVAMALARHPEIVAAIKAADYDVVSHGWRWIHYQHMDIAEEREHLRKAVQVLTDLFGKPPTGWYTGRDSP' A
#
# COMPACT_ATOMS: atom_id res chain seq x y z
N LEU A 1 -8.91 16.14 12.35
CA LEU A 1 -9.89 15.49 11.44
C LEU A 1 -9.29 14.13 11.05
N PRO A 2 -10.10 13.05 10.96
CA PRO A 2 -9.61 11.76 10.49
C PRO A 2 -9.31 11.77 8.99
N LEU A 3 -8.43 10.88 8.54
CA LEU A 3 -8.17 10.60 7.13
C LEU A 3 -7.76 9.13 6.93
N THR A 4 -7.85 8.67 5.69
CA THR A 4 -7.33 7.37 5.25
C THR A 4 -6.20 7.61 4.24
N VAL A 5 -5.02 7.06 4.51
CA VAL A 5 -3.86 7.10 3.62
C VAL A 5 -3.96 5.95 2.62
N PHE A 6 -3.94 6.29 1.32
CA PHE A 6 -3.77 5.32 0.25
C PHE A 6 -2.27 5.11 0.05
N GLY A 7 -1.72 4.15 0.79
CA GLY A 7 -0.28 3.96 0.94
C GLY A 7 0.34 3.04 -0.11
N VAL A 8 1.19 3.58 -0.99
CA VAL A 8 2.02 2.75 -1.88
C VAL A 8 3.11 2.11 -1.03
N ALA A 9 3.13 0.78 -0.95
CA ALA A 9 3.95 0.06 0.02
C ALA A 9 5.46 0.34 -0.13
N MET A 10 5.98 0.42 -1.35
CA MET A 10 7.38 0.79 -1.57
C MET A 10 7.69 2.22 -1.11
N ALA A 11 6.76 3.17 -1.27
CA ALA A 11 6.97 4.55 -0.85
C ALA A 11 7.04 4.64 0.69
N LEU A 12 6.10 3.99 1.38
CA LEU A 12 6.09 3.95 2.84
C LEU A 12 7.31 3.23 3.42
N ALA A 13 7.75 2.13 2.80
CA ALA A 13 8.96 1.42 3.22
C ALA A 13 10.25 2.25 3.06
N ARG A 14 10.26 3.23 2.14
CA ARG A 14 11.41 4.13 1.92
C ARG A 14 11.40 5.37 2.83
N HIS A 15 10.29 5.63 3.52
CA HIS A 15 10.09 6.82 4.36
C HIS A 15 9.61 6.43 5.76
N PRO A 16 10.48 5.82 6.60
CA PRO A 16 10.11 5.39 7.95
C PRO A 16 9.62 6.54 8.85
N GLU A 17 10.10 7.76 8.63
CA GLU A 17 9.64 8.97 9.33
C GLU A 17 8.17 9.28 9.05
N ILE A 18 7.68 9.03 7.82
CA ILE A 18 6.28 9.20 7.45
C ILE A 18 5.43 8.09 8.07
N VAL A 19 5.92 6.85 8.09
CA VAL A 19 5.24 5.74 8.76
C VAL A 19 5.08 6.04 10.25
N ALA A 20 6.12 6.59 10.90
CA ALA A 20 6.05 7.00 12.30
C ALA A 20 5.01 8.11 12.52
N ALA A 21 4.97 9.12 11.65
CA ALA A 21 3.98 10.20 11.73
C ALA A 21 2.54 9.69 11.56
N ILE A 22 2.29 8.81 10.58
CA ILE A 22 0.97 8.18 10.35
C ILE A 22 0.52 7.42 11.60
N LYS A 23 1.41 6.61 12.20
CA LYS A 23 1.12 5.87 13.44
C LYS A 23 0.83 6.80 14.61
N ALA A 24 1.63 7.84 14.79
CA ALA A 24 1.46 8.80 15.88
C ALA A 24 0.14 9.57 15.78
N ALA A 25 -0.33 9.82 14.55
CA ALA A 25 -1.59 10.51 14.28
C ALA A 25 -2.83 9.60 14.28
N ASP A 26 -2.64 8.28 14.44
CA ASP A 26 -3.70 7.26 14.37
C ASP A 26 -4.55 7.35 13.09
N TYR A 27 -3.89 7.55 11.95
CA TYR A 27 -4.56 7.54 10.65
C TYR A 27 -4.74 6.12 10.12
N ASP A 28 -5.88 5.89 9.47
CA ASP A 28 -6.13 4.64 8.76
C ASP A 28 -5.22 4.54 7.53
N VAL A 29 -4.82 3.32 7.18
CA VAL A 29 -3.96 3.04 6.02
C VAL A 29 -4.55 1.88 5.24
N VAL A 30 -4.84 2.14 3.97
CA VAL A 30 -5.23 1.13 3.00
C VAL A 30 -4.13 0.97 1.95
N SER A 31 -4.12 -0.18 1.28
CA SER A 31 -3.13 -0.45 0.24
C SER A 31 -3.38 0.37 -1.01
N HIS A 32 -2.35 1.07 -1.48
CA HIS A 32 -2.31 1.66 -2.82
C HIS A 32 -1.36 0.88 -3.76
N GLY A 33 -1.25 -0.44 -3.52
CA GLY A 33 -0.40 -1.35 -4.29
C GLY A 33 1.08 -1.32 -3.90
N TRP A 34 1.86 -2.22 -4.51
CA TRP A 34 3.30 -2.30 -4.27
C TRP A 34 4.05 -1.14 -4.92
N ARG A 35 3.63 -0.81 -6.16
CA ARG A 35 4.19 0.25 -7.00
C ARG A 35 3.08 1.13 -7.51
N TRP A 36 3.39 2.41 -7.68
CA TRP A 36 2.54 3.36 -8.38
C TRP A 36 2.90 3.40 -9.87
N ILE A 37 2.37 2.45 -10.62
CA ILE A 37 2.57 2.28 -12.08
C ILE A 37 1.23 1.98 -12.75
N HIS A 38 1.18 1.91 -14.08
CA HIS A 38 -0.01 1.43 -14.79
C HIS A 38 -0.02 -0.11 -14.78
N TYR A 39 -1.11 -0.71 -14.29
CA TYR A 39 -1.31 -2.18 -14.25
C TYR A 39 -2.13 -2.72 -15.43
N GLN A 40 -2.69 -1.84 -16.27
CA GLN A 40 -3.56 -2.16 -17.42
C GLN A 40 -3.14 -3.36 -18.30
N HIS A 41 -1.83 -3.60 -18.43
CA HIS A 41 -1.25 -4.64 -19.28
C HIS A 41 -0.30 -5.58 -18.51
N MET A 42 -0.32 -5.55 -17.18
CA MET A 42 0.50 -6.42 -16.36
C MET A 42 0.01 -7.86 -16.44
N ASP A 43 0.93 -8.83 -16.44
CA ASP A 43 0.57 -10.23 -16.32
C ASP A 43 -0.05 -10.49 -14.94
N ILE A 44 -1.12 -11.29 -14.88
CA ILE A 44 -1.85 -11.59 -13.64
C ILE A 44 -0.95 -12.22 -12.56
N ALA A 45 0.07 -12.99 -12.94
CA ALA A 45 1.02 -13.55 -12.00
C ALA A 45 1.91 -12.46 -11.40
N GLU A 46 2.39 -11.52 -12.21
CA GLU A 46 3.20 -10.38 -11.73
C GLU A 46 2.38 -9.46 -10.83
N GLU A 47 1.14 -9.14 -11.20
CA GLU A 47 0.26 -8.30 -10.37
C GLU A 47 -0.07 -8.98 -9.04
N ARG A 48 -0.28 -10.30 -9.04
CA ARG A 48 -0.49 -11.07 -7.81
C ARG A 48 0.73 -11.03 -6.89
N GLU A 49 1.95 -11.05 -7.45
CA GLU A 49 3.17 -10.87 -6.68
C GLU A 49 3.30 -9.45 -6.12
N HIS A 50 2.89 -8.43 -6.89
CA HIS A 50 2.79 -7.06 -6.39
C HIS A 50 1.77 -6.95 -5.25
N LEU A 51 0.63 -7.62 -5.35
CA LEU A 51 -0.37 -7.66 -4.28
C LEU A 51 0.22 -8.26 -3.00
N ARG A 52 0.84 -9.45 -3.10
CA ARG A 52 1.46 -10.13 -1.95
C ARG A 52 2.52 -9.27 -1.29
N LYS A 53 3.40 -8.65 -2.07
CA LYS A 53 4.44 -7.74 -1.56
C LYS A 53 3.83 -6.53 -0.86
N ALA A 54 2.80 -5.92 -1.42
CA ALA A 54 2.15 -4.77 -0.80
C ALA A 54 1.53 -5.13 0.56
N VAL A 55 0.77 -6.24 0.61
CA VAL A 55 0.16 -6.72 1.86
C VAL A 55 1.23 -7.04 2.90
N GLN A 56 2.29 -7.76 2.52
CA GLN A 56 3.38 -8.12 3.43
C GLN A 56 4.04 -6.86 4.00
N VAL A 57 4.49 -5.94 3.15
CA VAL A 57 5.20 -4.74 3.58
C VAL A 57 4.33 -3.83 4.44
N LEU A 58 3.05 -3.64 4.07
CA LEU A 58 2.15 -2.83 4.88
C LEU A 58 1.83 -3.51 6.22
N THR A 59 1.74 -4.84 6.26
CA THR A 59 1.61 -5.60 7.52
C THR A 59 2.82 -5.41 8.41
N ASP A 60 4.04 -5.50 7.84
CA ASP A 60 5.28 -5.30 8.60
C ASP A 60 5.38 -3.87 9.14
N LEU A 61 4.96 -2.88 8.33
CA LEU A 61 5.01 -1.47 8.71
C LEU A 61 3.95 -1.12 9.75
N PHE A 62 2.72 -1.62 9.67
CA PHE A 62 1.59 -1.17 10.52
C PHE A 62 1.07 -2.22 11.52
N GLY A 63 1.65 -3.43 11.53
CA GLY A 63 1.31 -4.50 12.47
C GLY A 63 0.02 -5.26 12.16
N LYS A 64 -0.72 -4.87 11.12
CA LYS A 64 -1.95 -5.51 10.65
C LYS A 64 -2.06 -5.41 9.13
N PRO A 65 -2.68 -6.39 8.46
CA PRO A 65 -2.90 -6.30 7.02
C PRO A 65 -3.84 -5.14 6.67
N PRO A 66 -3.64 -4.47 5.52
CA PRO A 66 -4.55 -3.44 5.05
C PRO A 66 -5.93 -4.06 4.75
N THR A 67 -6.99 -3.38 5.19
CA THR A 67 -8.38 -3.84 5.00
C THR A 67 -9.06 -3.20 3.79
N GLY A 68 -8.46 -2.17 3.21
CA GLY A 68 -8.86 -1.56 1.94
C GLY A 68 -7.78 -1.69 0.87
N TRP A 69 -8.21 -1.61 -0.39
CA TRP A 69 -7.34 -1.67 -1.55
C TRP A 69 -7.81 -0.71 -2.64
N TYR A 70 -6.89 0.05 -3.22
CA TYR A 70 -7.13 0.88 -4.39
C TYR A 70 -5.88 0.91 -5.26
N THR A 71 -5.87 0.35 -6.47
CA THR A 71 -4.67 0.42 -7.36
C THR A 71 -4.58 1.77 -8.08
N GLY A 72 -5.71 2.38 -8.39
CA GLY A 72 -5.82 3.60 -9.19
C GLY A 72 -5.76 3.32 -10.69
N ARG A 73 -4.60 2.92 -11.20
CA ARG A 73 -4.42 2.56 -12.63
C ARG A 73 -4.37 1.05 -12.76
N ASP A 74 -5.51 0.41 -12.52
CA ASP A 74 -5.69 -1.05 -12.39
C ASP A 74 -5.58 -1.83 -13.71
N SER A 75 -5.63 -3.15 -13.60
CA SER A 75 -5.89 -4.09 -14.69
C SER A 75 -7.40 -4.23 -14.93
N PRO A 76 -7.83 -4.79 -16.08
CA PRO A 76 -9.22 -5.22 -16.29
C PRO A 76 -9.70 -6.29 -15.31
#